data_AF-A0A3M6U750-F1
#
_entry.id   AF-A0A3M6U750-F1
#
_cell.length_a   1.000
_cell.length_b   1.000
_cell.length_c   1.000
_cell.angle_alpha   90.00
_cell.angle_beta   90.00
_cell.angle_gamma   90.00
#
_symmetry.space_group_name_H-M   'P 1'
#
loop_
_entity.id
_entity.type
_entity.pdbx_description
1 polymer ?
#
loop_
_entity_poly.entity_id
_entity_poly.type
_entity_poly.pdbx_seq_one_letter_code
_entity_poly.pdbx_strand_id
1 'polypeptide(L)' 'MAMNLLGTRVVRGQDWEWGNQDGGEGFVGTVAQVGKDKKSPATAQLVYVQWDCGRKHDYRAGKQGKHDLRVFCLTNGGE' A
#
# COMPACT_ATOMS: atom_id res chain seq x y z
N MET A 1 -14.32 -14.29 -2.36
CA MET A 1 -14.09 -13.07 -3.15
C MET A 1 -12.67 -12.61 -2.87
N ALA A 2 -11.75 -12.66 -3.83
CA ALA A 2 -10.43 -12.08 -3.64
C ALA A 2 -10.55 -10.57 -3.87
N MET A 3 -10.31 -9.75 -2.85
CA MET A 3 -10.26 -8.29 -3.01
C MET A 3 -9.05 -7.93 -3.87
N ASN A 4 -9.30 -7.41 -5.06
CA ASN A 4 -8.26 -6.87 -5.92
C ASN A 4 -7.87 -5.49 -5.40
N LEU A 5 -6.77 -5.41 -4.65
CA LEU A 5 -6.29 -4.18 -4.02
C LEU A 5 -5.64 -3.20 -5.02
N LEU A 6 -5.44 -3.57 -6.28
CA LEU A 6 -4.90 -2.66 -7.29
C LEU A 6 -5.86 -1.50 -7.53
N GLY A 7 -5.33 -0.27 -7.61
CA GLY A 7 -6.13 0.95 -7.75
C GLY A 7 -6.72 1.46 -6.42
N THR A 8 -6.66 0.68 -5.34
CA THR A 8 -7.15 1.09 -4.03
C THR A 8 -6.38 2.32 -3.54
N ARG A 9 -7.11 3.27 -2.98
CA ARG A 9 -6.52 4.48 -2.41
C ARG A 9 -6.11 4.21 -0.98
N VAL A 10 -4.89 4.61 -0.61
CA VAL A 10 -4.27 4.33 0.68
C VAL A 10 -3.65 5.58 1.28
N VAL A 11 -3.51 5.57 2.61
CA VAL A 11 -2.79 6.59 3.39
C VAL A 11 -1.81 5.91 4.34
N ARG A 12 -0.90 6.69 4.95
CA ARG A 12 -0.05 6.21 6.04
C ARG A 12 -0.88 5.54 7.15
N GLY A 13 -0.40 4.39 7.63
CA GLY A 13 -1.02 3.55 8.64
C GLY A 13 -0.43 3.73 10.03
N GLN A 14 -0.82 2.84 10.94
CA GLN A 14 -0.43 2.91 12.36
C GLN A 14 1.06 2.62 12.58
N ASP A 15 1.65 1.70 11.81
CA ASP A 15 3.06 1.32 11.96
C ASP A 15 4.01 2.14 11.06
N TRP A 16 3.53 3.23 10.46
CA TRP A 16 4.31 4.03 9.53
C TRP A 16 5.57 4.63 10.16
N GLU A 17 6.73 4.26 9.61
CA GLU A 17 8.05 4.75 10.07
C GLU A 17 8.87 5.43 8.94
N TRP A 18 8.27 5.64 7.78
CA TRP A 18 8.96 6.05 6.54
C TRP A 18 9.03 7.57 6.33
N GLY A 19 8.87 8.36 7.39
CA GLY A 19 8.90 9.83 7.32
C GLY A 19 7.84 10.41 6.38
N ASN A 20 8.21 11.37 5.53
CA ASN A 20 7.30 12.02 4.57
C ASN A 20 7.49 11.48 3.14
N GLN A 21 7.77 10.17 2.98
CA GLN A 21 7.87 9.56 1.65
C GLN A 21 6.55 9.60 0.88
N ASP A 22 5.42 9.59 1.59
CA ASP A 22 4.07 9.75 1.06
C ASP A 22 3.73 11.18 0.61
N GLY A 23 4.51 12.17 1.05
CA GLY A 23 4.28 13.59 0.79
C GLY A 23 3.91 14.40 2.04
N GLY A 24 3.65 13.74 3.17
CA GLY A 24 3.23 14.40 4.41
C GLY A 24 1.91 13.84 4.95
N GLU A 25 1.52 14.29 6.14
CA GLU A 25 0.29 13.83 6.79
C GLU A 25 -0.93 14.17 5.91
N GLY A 26 -1.81 13.19 5.71
CA GLY A 26 -3.01 13.33 4.89
C GLY A 26 -2.80 13.10 3.38
N PHE A 27 -1.58 12.83 2.92
CA PHE A 27 -1.36 12.47 1.52
C PHE A 27 -1.87 11.07 1.21
N VAL A 28 -2.46 10.95 0.03
CA VAL A 28 -3.07 9.72 -0.46
C VAL A 28 -2.21 9.14 -1.58
N GLY A 29 -2.12 7.82 -1.61
CA GLY A 29 -1.48 7.05 -2.66
C GLY A 29 -2.42 6.04 -3.29
N THR A 30 -1.99 5.48 -4.40
CA THR A 30 -2.68 4.41 -5.12
C THR A 30 -1.86 3.14 -5.07
N VAL A 31 -2.49 2.03 -4.72
CA VAL A 31 -1.84 0.71 -4.80
C VAL A 31 -1.61 0.37 -6.27
N ALA A 32 -0.34 0.31 -6.65
CA ALA A 32 0.09 -0.03 -7.99
C ALA A 32 0.39 -1.53 -8.12
N GLN A 33 0.81 -2.19 -7.04
CA GLN A 33 1.06 -3.63 -7.02
C GLN A 33 0.94 -4.21 -5.62
N VAL A 34 0.42 -5.43 -5.50
CA VAL A 34 0.40 -6.19 -4.24
C VAL A 34 1.19 -7.47 -4.41
N GLY A 35 2.19 -7.68 -3.55
CA GLY A 35 3.00 -8.89 -3.54
C GLY A 35 3.86 -9.02 -4.80
N LYS A 36 5.02 -8.35 -4.82
CA LYS A 36 5.91 -8.34 -6.01
C LYS A 36 6.28 -9.75 -6.48
N ASP A 37 6.50 -10.66 -5.54
CA ASP A 37 6.60 -12.09 -5.81
C ASP A 37 5.75 -12.85 -4.80
N LYS A 38 4.69 -13.53 -5.27
CA LYS A 38 3.77 -14.25 -4.39
C LYS A 38 4.36 -15.57 -3.87
N LYS A 39 5.46 -16.05 -4.45
CA LYS A 39 6.16 -17.26 -4.01
C LYS A 39 7.06 -17.00 -2.81
N SER A 40 7.53 -15.75 -2.66
CA SER A 40 8.37 -15.33 -1.57
C SER A 40 7.54 -14.70 -0.45
N PRO A 41 7.46 -15.31 0.75
CA PRO A 41 6.68 -14.76 1.86
C PRO A 41 7.16 -13.36 2.28
N ALA A 42 8.44 -13.06 2.03
CA ALA A 42 9.05 -11.76 2.34
C ALA A 42 8.52 -10.59 1.47
N THR A 43 8.09 -10.86 0.24
CA THR A 43 7.62 -9.84 -0.71
C THR A 43 6.13 -9.94 -1.00
N ALA A 44 5.51 -11.10 -0.75
CA ALA A 44 4.06 -11.29 -0.81
C ALA A 44 3.29 -10.35 0.13
N GLN A 45 3.90 -9.97 1.26
CA GLN A 45 3.33 -9.06 2.28
C GLN A 45 3.76 -7.60 2.09
N LEU A 46 4.31 -7.25 0.92
CA LEU A 46 4.65 -5.88 0.55
C LEU A 46 3.64 -5.35 -0.48
N VAL A 47 3.33 -4.07 -0.36
CA VAL A 47 2.44 -3.35 -1.28
C VAL A 47 3.19 -2.18 -1.87
N TYR A 48 3.21 -2.10 -3.20
CA TYR A 48 3.80 -0.99 -3.93
C TYR A 48 2.75 0.09 -4.15
N VAL A 49 3.07 1.29 -3.68
CA VAL A 49 2.18 2.46 -3.73
C VAL A 49 2.83 3.54 -4.57
N GLN A 50 2.02 4.12 -5.45
CA GLN A 50 2.32 5.36 -6.13
C GLN A 50 1.58 6.49 -5.42
N TRP A 51 2.31 7.36 -4.75
CA TRP A 51 1.79 8.54 -4.08
C TRP A 51 1.45 9.63 -5.09
N ASP A 52 0.43 10.44 -4.81
CA ASP A 52 0.04 11.54 -5.69
C ASP A 52 1.13 12.62 -5.81
N CYS A 53 2.06 12.69 -4.86
CA CYS A 53 3.26 13.52 -4.96
C CYS A 53 4.27 13.03 -6.02
N GLY A 54 3.96 11.95 -6.74
CA GLY A 54 4.78 11.35 -7.81
C GLY A 54 5.79 10.30 -7.35
N ARG A 55 5.96 10.13 -6.03
CA ARG A 55 6.89 9.14 -5.44
C ARG A 55 6.30 7.74 -5.47
N LYS A 56 7.16 6.73 -5.56
CA LYS A 56 6.76 5.32 -5.57
C LYS A 56 7.63 4.51 -4.63
N HIS A 57 7.00 3.77 -3.73
CA HIS A 57 7.69 2.97 -2.71
C HIS A 57 6.86 1.75 -2.31
N ASP A 58 7.55 0.73 -1.81
CA ASP A 58 6.96 -0.45 -1.20
C ASP A 58 6.83 -0.31 0.32
N TYR A 59 5.73 -0.84 0.86
CA TYR A 59 5.39 -0.75 2.27
C TYR A 59 4.87 -2.08 2.81
N ARG A 60 4.96 -2.26 4.13
CA ARG A 60 4.54 -3.48 4.81
C ARG A 60 3.01 -3.51 4.95
N ALA A 61 2.41 -4.58 4.46
CA ALA A 61 0.98 -4.88 4.60
C ALA A 61 0.81 -6.23 5.32
N GLY A 62 1.31 -6.32 6.54
CA GLY A 62 1.30 -7.54 7.36
C GLY A 62 2.68 -8.19 7.54
N LYS A 63 3.74 -7.63 6.94
CA LYS A 63 5.11 -8.12 7.15
C LYS A 63 5.53 -7.91 8.60
N GLN A 64 5.85 -9.00 9.30
CA GLN A 64 6.14 -9.01 10.75
C GLN A 64 5.00 -8.43 11.61
N GLY A 65 3.75 -8.54 11.14
CA GLY A 65 2.59 -7.97 11.83
C GLY A 65 2.46 -6.44 11.71
N LYS A 66 3.33 -5.80 10.92
CA LYS A 66 3.34 -4.35 10.72
C LYS A 66 2.47 -3.93 9.53
N HIS A 67 1.69 -2.89 9.74
CA HIS A 67 0.78 -2.32 8.75
C HIS A 67 1.10 -0.83 8.55
N ASP A 68 1.97 -0.58 7.58
CA ASP A 68 2.39 0.78 7.22
C ASP A 68 1.31 1.54 6.46
N LEU A 69 0.34 0.84 5.87
CA LEU A 69 -0.69 1.42 5.01
C LEU A 69 -2.08 1.17 5.58
N ARG A 70 -2.96 2.14 5.37
CA ARG A 70 -4.39 2.01 5.64
C ARG A 70 -5.18 2.26 4.36
N VAL A 71 -6.21 1.46 4.14
CA VAL A 71 -7.16 1.69 3.04
C VAL A 71 -7.95 2.97 3.32
N PHE A 72 -7.89 3.90 2.38
CA PHE A 72 -8.64 5.15 2.39
C PHE A 72 -9.95 5.00 1.61
N CYS A 73 -9.88 4.39 0.42
CA CYS A 73 -11.06 4.11 -0.39
C CYS A 73 -10.89 2.78 -1.12
N LEU A 74 -11.86 1.87 -0.94
CA LEU A 74 -11.93 0.62 -1.68
C LEU A 74 -12.45 0.93 -3.08
N THR A 75 -11.60 0.75 -4.10
CA THR A 75 -12.08 0.73 -5.48
C THR A 75 -12.76 -0.62 -5.71
N ASN A 76 -14.07 -0.63 -5.89
CA ASN A 76 -14.78 -1.82 -6.36
C ASN A 76 -14.39 -2.06 -7.82
N GLY A 77 -13.24 -2.71 -8.04
CA GLY A 77 -12.75 -3.07 -9.38
C GLY A 77 -13.46 -4.30 -9.92
N GLY A 78 -14.77 -4.21 -10.12
CA GLY A 78 -15.58 -5.28 -10.71
C GLY A 78 -16.75 -4.70 -11.50
N GLU A 79 -16.47 -4.41 -12.77
CA GLU A 79 -17.45 -4.51 -13.87
C GLU A 79 -17.22 -5.85 -14.57
#